data_AF-A0A844EMR0-F1
#
_entry.id   AF-A0A844EMR0-F1
#
_cell.length_a   1.000
_cell.length_b   1.000
_cell.length_c   1.000
_cell.angle_alpha   90.00
_cell.angle_beta   90.00
_cell.angle_gamma   90.00
#
_symmetry.space_group_name_H-M   'P 1'
#
loop_
_entity.id
_entity.type
_entity.pdbx_description
1 polymer ?
#
loop_
_entity_poly.entity_id
_entity_poly.type
_entity_poly.pdbx_seq_one_letter_code
_entity_poly.pdbx_strand_id
1 'polypeptide(L)'
;YQQSPDKATDYFYRMSQENDYIKTRAIAKNISYETKTDYGNLEITINLSKPEKDPKAIAAAGRAKSTSYPVGPLAIENEGYLGRLGYPARSNHRVIRMMINGEPWGFQYSPYAYFGEHAIFLNQKHVPMSIDQRTFENLIDIIKQFPHYFVGSNADLPIVGGSLLAQDHYQGGRHTFPMMKAKIDRSVDLGVDGLEAGIVKWPMATIRLLSKYANKVINAATKIADTWLNYSDESVDIRAYTDGTRHHTVTPIARMNGDQFEMDVVLRDNQTSDKYPDGIFHPHQDVQHIKKENIGLIEVMGRAILPARLKTEMKEVQKYVLGEDNQIADYHKPWADELKQRDHFTKNNVETVIDEEVGKVFGRVLEDAGVYKWDDKGQAAFDRFIEQLK
;
A
#
# COMPACT_ATOMS: atom_id res chain seq x y z
N TYR A 1 -28.26 2.49 -3.76
CA TYR A 1 -27.58 3.79 -3.63
C TYR A 1 -28.56 4.85 -3.15
N GLN A 2 -29.70 5.04 -3.82
CA GLN A 2 -30.75 6.01 -3.41
C GLN A 2 -31.25 5.85 -1.96
N GLN A 3 -31.25 4.63 -1.40
CA GLN A 3 -31.59 4.42 0.01
C GLN A 3 -30.41 4.76 0.94
N SER A 4 -29.23 4.22 0.65
CA SER A 4 -27.98 4.50 1.35
C SER A 4 -26.78 3.94 0.54
N PRO A 5 -25.59 4.58 0.59
CA PRO A 5 -24.38 4.06 -0.04
C PRO A 5 -23.93 2.68 0.48
N ASP A 6 -23.95 2.46 1.80
CA ASP A 6 -23.53 1.20 2.44
C ASP A 6 -24.39 0.00 1.98
N LYS A 7 -25.72 0.15 1.93
CA LYS A 7 -26.63 -0.90 1.44
C LYS A 7 -26.34 -1.28 -0.01
N ALA A 8 -25.90 -0.32 -0.84
CA ALA A 8 -25.52 -0.62 -2.22
C ALA A 8 -24.23 -1.43 -2.30
N THR A 9 -23.21 -1.04 -1.54
CA THR A 9 -21.94 -1.76 -1.52
C THR A 9 -22.08 -3.14 -0.88
N ASP A 10 -22.88 -3.27 0.18
CA ASP A 10 -23.21 -4.55 0.83
C ASP A 10 -23.88 -5.51 -0.14
N TYR A 11 -24.89 -5.04 -0.88
CA TYR A 11 -25.57 -5.84 -1.90
C TYR A 11 -24.60 -6.29 -3.00
N PHE A 12 -23.82 -5.34 -3.53
CA PHE A 12 -22.87 -5.64 -4.61
C PHE A 12 -21.77 -6.60 -4.14
N TYR A 13 -21.30 -6.45 -2.90
CA TYR A 13 -20.29 -7.33 -2.31
C TYR A 13 -20.84 -8.74 -2.12
N ARG A 14 -22.03 -8.88 -1.54
CA ARG A 14 -22.70 -10.18 -1.37
C ARG A 14 -22.90 -10.87 -2.71
N MET A 15 -23.43 -10.17 -3.71
CA MET A 15 -23.60 -10.72 -5.07
C MET A 15 -22.26 -11.18 -5.66
N SER A 16 -21.20 -10.40 -5.44
CA SER A 16 -19.84 -10.70 -5.90
C SER A 16 -19.21 -11.91 -5.19
N GLN A 17 -19.64 -12.23 -3.96
CA GLN A 17 -19.26 -13.44 -3.26
C GLN A 17 -20.07 -14.64 -3.76
N GLU A 18 -21.39 -14.48 -3.93
CA GLU A 18 -22.32 -15.53 -4.35
C GLU A 18 -22.05 -16.04 -5.78
N ASN A 19 -21.67 -15.15 -6.70
CA ASN A 19 -21.33 -15.51 -8.07
C ASN A 19 -19.88 -16.00 -8.25
N ASP A 20 -19.15 -16.24 -7.17
CA ASP A 20 -17.74 -16.69 -7.14
C ASP A 20 -16.77 -15.78 -7.91
N TYR A 21 -17.11 -14.51 -8.10
CA TYR A 21 -16.18 -13.50 -8.60
C TYR A 21 -15.09 -13.21 -7.57
N ILE A 22 -15.50 -12.94 -6.33
CA ILE A 22 -14.60 -12.88 -5.18
C ILE A 22 -14.33 -14.32 -4.74
N LYS A 23 -13.07 -14.73 -4.76
CA LYS A 23 -12.64 -16.10 -4.47
C LYS A 23 -12.60 -16.37 -2.96
N THR A 24 -13.74 -16.27 -2.30
CA THR A 24 -13.90 -16.41 -0.83
C THR A 24 -13.25 -17.67 -0.28
N ARG A 25 -13.39 -18.82 -0.99
CA ARG A 25 -12.76 -20.09 -0.60
C ARG A 25 -11.23 -20.08 -0.65
N ALA A 26 -10.65 -19.34 -1.58
CA ALA A 26 -9.19 -19.18 -1.67
C ALA A 26 -8.70 -18.20 -0.61
N ILE A 27 -9.42 -17.09 -0.41
CA ILE A 27 -9.13 -16.08 0.60
C ILE A 27 -9.17 -16.66 2.01
N ALA A 28 -10.14 -17.56 2.30
CA ALA A 28 -10.26 -18.23 3.59
C ALA A 28 -9.06 -19.10 3.99
N LYS A 29 -8.14 -19.39 3.05
CA LYS A 29 -6.91 -20.13 3.33
C LYS A 29 -5.76 -19.21 3.78
N ASN A 30 -5.89 -17.90 3.60
CA ASN A 30 -4.85 -16.96 3.98
C ASN A 30 -4.61 -17.01 5.49
N ILE A 31 -3.35 -16.83 5.88
CA ILE A 31 -2.97 -16.67 7.28
C ILE A 31 -3.05 -15.18 7.60
N SER A 32 -3.58 -14.84 8.77
CA SER A 32 -3.68 -13.46 9.24
C SER A 32 -3.49 -13.40 10.75
N TYR A 33 -2.66 -12.49 11.23
CA TYR A 33 -2.46 -12.19 12.64
C TYR A 33 -2.03 -10.73 12.83
N GLU A 34 -2.02 -10.26 14.07
CA GLU A 34 -1.53 -8.92 14.42
C GLU A 34 -0.23 -9.02 15.19
N THR A 35 0.69 -8.08 14.93
CA THR A 35 1.96 -7.97 15.65
C THR A 35 2.08 -6.58 16.26
N LYS A 36 2.37 -6.52 17.57
CA LYS A 36 2.59 -5.26 18.29
C LYS A 36 3.93 -4.64 17.88
N THR A 37 3.92 -3.35 17.60
CA THR A 37 5.11 -2.54 17.30
C THR A 37 5.00 -1.16 17.95
N ASP A 38 6.06 -0.37 17.84
CA ASP A 38 6.09 1.02 18.32
C ASP A 38 5.12 1.95 17.55
N TYR A 39 4.60 1.48 16.41
CA TYR A 39 3.64 2.20 15.58
C TYR A 39 2.20 1.65 15.71
N GLY A 40 1.97 0.77 16.69
CA GLY A 40 0.70 0.07 16.89
C GLY A 40 0.74 -1.38 16.38
N ASN A 41 -0.43 -1.99 16.26
CA ASN A 41 -0.55 -3.37 15.78
C ASN A 41 -0.50 -3.38 14.26
N LEU A 42 0.58 -3.93 13.68
CA LEU A 42 0.65 -4.22 12.25
C LEU A 42 -0.18 -5.46 11.94
N GLU A 43 -0.84 -5.48 10.79
CA GLU A 43 -1.60 -6.63 10.31
C GLU A 43 -0.71 -7.46 9.39
N ILE A 44 -0.44 -8.71 9.73
CA ILE A 44 0.38 -9.60 8.91
C ILE A 44 -0.52 -10.58 8.17
N THR A 45 -0.37 -10.67 6.86
CA THR A 45 -1.07 -11.67 6.06
C THR A 45 -0.13 -12.44 5.16
N ILE A 46 -0.32 -13.76 5.07
CA ILE A 46 0.33 -14.60 4.05
C ILE A 46 -0.74 -14.95 3.02
N ASN A 47 -0.60 -14.39 1.82
CA ASN A 47 -1.58 -14.54 0.76
C ASN A 47 -1.34 -15.84 -0.02
N LEU A 48 -2.16 -16.86 0.25
CA LEU A 48 -2.10 -18.15 -0.43
C LEU A 48 -2.92 -18.19 -1.73
N SER A 49 -3.65 -17.12 -2.03
CA SER A 49 -4.57 -17.05 -3.18
C SER A 49 -3.92 -16.48 -4.44
N LYS A 50 -2.72 -15.89 -4.35
CA LYS A 50 -2.04 -15.21 -5.44
C LYS A 50 -0.61 -15.76 -5.64
N PRO A 51 -0.19 -16.07 -6.89
CA PRO A 51 1.20 -16.42 -7.16
C PRO A 51 2.11 -15.21 -6.94
N GLU A 52 3.27 -15.43 -6.30
CA GLU A 52 4.34 -14.43 -6.13
C GLU A 52 4.83 -13.94 -7.50
N LYS A 53 5.10 -12.64 -7.63
CA LYS A 53 5.60 -12.04 -8.86
C LYS A 53 6.92 -11.34 -8.59
N ASP A 54 7.92 -11.61 -9.41
CA ASP A 54 9.21 -10.92 -9.39
C ASP A 54 9.02 -9.43 -9.80
N PRO A 55 9.49 -8.45 -9.00
CA PRO A 55 9.49 -7.03 -9.36
C PRO A 55 10.09 -6.73 -10.75
N LYS A 56 11.14 -7.45 -11.17
CA LYS A 56 11.74 -7.30 -12.50
C LYS A 56 10.77 -7.74 -13.61
N ALA A 57 10.01 -8.81 -13.38
CA ALA A 57 8.98 -9.26 -14.29
C ALA A 57 7.80 -8.25 -14.39
N ILE A 58 7.45 -7.59 -13.28
CA ILE A 58 6.43 -6.51 -13.27
C ILE A 58 6.91 -5.32 -14.11
N ALA A 59 8.15 -4.87 -13.89
CA ALA A 59 8.73 -3.75 -14.63
C ALA A 59 8.83 -4.03 -16.15
N ALA A 60 9.24 -5.25 -16.53
CA ALA A 60 9.29 -5.67 -17.93
C ALA A 60 7.89 -5.70 -18.58
N ALA A 61 6.88 -6.24 -17.89
CA ALA A 61 5.51 -6.28 -18.39
C ALA A 61 4.89 -4.89 -18.58
N GLY A 62 5.21 -3.92 -17.69
CA GLY A 62 4.72 -2.55 -17.79
C GLY A 62 5.21 -1.77 -19.02
N ARG A 63 6.30 -2.21 -19.66
CA ARG A 63 6.88 -1.55 -20.85
C ARG A 63 6.33 -2.08 -22.18
N ALA A 64 5.64 -3.22 -22.18
CA ALA A 64 5.12 -3.82 -23.41
C ALA A 64 3.78 -3.17 -23.82
N LYS A 65 3.71 -2.61 -25.04
CA LYS A 65 2.41 -2.21 -25.62
C LYS A 65 1.60 -3.45 -25.97
N SER A 66 0.57 -3.74 -25.18
CA SER A 66 -0.38 -4.81 -25.47
C SER A 66 -1.30 -4.41 -26.62
N THR A 67 -1.27 -5.15 -27.72
CA THR A 67 -2.27 -5.08 -28.80
C THR A 67 -3.44 -6.05 -28.58
N SER A 68 -3.49 -6.67 -27.40
CA SER A 68 -4.43 -7.76 -27.10
C SER A 68 -5.72 -7.25 -26.44
N TYR A 69 -6.83 -7.97 -26.60
CA TYR A 69 -8.13 -7.65 -26.00
C TYR A 69 -8.46 -8.63 -24.87
N PRO A 70 -8.75 -8.20 -23.63
CA PRO A 70 -8.69 -6.83 -23.12
C PRO A 70 -7.27 -6.27 -23.06
N VAL A 71 -7.14 -4.94 -23.12
CA VAL A 71 -5.86 -4.22 -23.17
C VAL A 71 -4.98 -4.53 -21.96
N GLY A 72 -5.60 -4.67 -20.78
CA GLY A 72 -4.92 -4.95 -19.51
C GLY A 72 -5.86 -5.54 -18.47
N PRO A 73 -5.35 -5.93 -17.29
CA PRO A 73 -6.11 -6.63 -16.25
C PRO A 73 -7.16 -5.76 -15.52
N LEU A 74 -7.09 -4.43 -15.66
CA LEU A 74 -8.05 -3.48 -15.10
C LEU A 74 -8.93 -2.85 -16.19
N ALA A 75 -8.84 -3.29 -17.44
CA ALA A 75 -9.68 -2.78 -18.52
C ALA A 75 -11.14 -3.17 -18.27
N ILE A 76 -12.09 -2.26 -18.53
CA ILE A 76 -13.53 -2.50 -18.24
C ILE A 76 -14.09 -3.67 -19.06
N GLU A 77 -13.48 -3.94 -20.21
CA GLU A 77 -13.73 -5.05 -21.13
C GLU A 77 -13.47 -6.43 -20.50
N ASN A 78 -12.83 -6.47 -19.34
CA ASN A 78 -12.73 -7.70 -18.55
C ASN A 78 -14.10 -8.18 -18.07
N GLU A 79 -15.09 -7.31 -17.91
CA GLU A 79 -16.41 -7.73 -17.47
C GLU A 79 -17.01 -8.79 -18.41
N GLY A 80 -17.20 -10.01 -17.92
CA GLY A 80 -17.76 -11.10 -18.73
C GLY A 80 -16.77 -11.77 -19.71
N TYR A 81 -15.49 -11.38 -19.72
CA TYR A 81 -14.52 -11.95 -20.67
C TYR A 81 -14.25 -13.43 -20.41
N LEU A 82 -14.31 -14.28 -21.44
CA LEU A 82 -14.14 -15.73 -21.33
C LEU A 82 -12.69 -16.18 -21.05
N GLY A 83 -11.73 -15.26 -21.13
CA GLY A 83 -10.32 -15.57 -21.02
C GLY A 83 -9.72 -16.10 -22.33
N ARG A 84 -8.41 -16.30 -22.32
CA ARG A 84 -7.65 -16.98 -23.39
C ARG A 84 -6.42 -17.64 -22.77
N LEU A 85 -5.66 -18.40 -23.55
CA LEU A 85 -4.39 -18.94 -23.07
C LEU A 85 -3.50 -17.78 -22.56
N GLY A 86 -3.03 -17.89 -21.31
CA GLY A 86 -2.23 -16.86 -20.64
C GLY A 86 -3.03 -15.64 -20.12
N TYR A 87 -4.35 -15.61 -20.21
CA TYR A 87 -5.19 -14.54 -19.67
C TYR A 87 -6.44 -15.10 -18.96
N PRO A 88 -6.61 -14.88 -17.66
CA PRO A 88 -7.66 -15.54 -16.89
C PRO A 88 -9.06 -15.14 -17.34
N ALA A 89 -10.01 -16.09 -17.27
CA ALA A 89 -11.42 -15.80 -17.46
C ALA A 89 -11.94 -14.84 -16.37
N ARG A 90 -12.89 -14.01 -16.77
CA ARG A 90 -13.57 -12.96 -15.99
C ARG A 90 -15.09 -13.00 -16.22
N SER A 91 -15.65 -14.17 -16.55
CA SER A 91 -17.07 -14.36 -16.88
C SER A 91 -18.04 -13.85 -15.80
N ASN A 92 -17.69 -14.03 -14.53
CA ASN A 92 -18.50 -13.59 -13.39
C ASN A 92 -18.12 -12.19 -12.87
N HIS A 93 -17.08 -11.58 -13.43
CA HIS A 93 -16.62 -10.25 -13.07
C HIS A 93 -17.71 -9.22 -13.36
N ARG A 94 -17.93 -8.26 -12.46
CA ARG A 94 -18.94 -7.22 -12.59
C ARG A 94 -18.35 -5.86 -12.25
N VAL A 95 -18.71 -4.84 -13.02
CA VAL A 95 -18.23 -3.47 -12.86
C VAL A 95 -19.42 -2.52 -12.81
N ILE A 96 -19.54 -1.75 -11.74
CA ILE A 96 -20.51 -0.66 -11.62
C ILE A 96 -19.94 0.55 -12.36
N ARG A 97 -20.70 1.11 -13.30
CA ARG A 97 -20.32 2.35 -13.98
C ARG A 97 -20.68 3.52 -13.08
N MET A 98 -19.76 4.47 -12.93
CA MET A 98 -19.94 5.64 -12.08
C MET A 98 -19.23 6.85 -12.68
N MET A 99 -19.49 8.02 -12.11
CA MET A 99 -18.79 9.25 -12.47
C MET A 99 -17.86 9.63 -11.33
N ILE A 100 -16.62 9.98 -11.64
CA ILE A 100 -15.67 10.56 -10.69
C ILE A 100 -15.16 11.86 -11.29
N ASN A 101 -15.45 12.97 -10.61
CA ASN A 101 -15.07 14.32 -11.03
C ASN A 101 -15.51 14.64 -12.47
N GLY A 102 -16.71 14.20 -12.84
CA GLY A 102 -17.29 14.41 -14.17
C GLY A 102 -16.78 13.50 -15.29
N GLU A 103 -15.87 12.56 -15.00
CA GLU A 103 -15.37 11.58 -15.96
C GLU A 103 -15.96 10.18 -15.69
N PRO A 104 -16.04 9.31 -16.70
CA PRO A 104 -16.58 7.96 -16.54
C PRO A 104 -15.54 6.99 -15.96
N TRP A 105 -15.95 6.28 -14.91
CA TRP A 105 -15.13 5.31 -14.17
C TRP A 105 -15.92 4.02 -13.92
N GLY A 106 -15.18 2.97 -13.57
CA GLY A 106 -15.74 1.70 -13.08
C GLY A 106 -15.41 1.47 -11.61
N PHE A 107 -16.32 0.83 -10.89
CA PHE A 107 -16.11 0.30 -9.55
C PHE A 107 -16.30 -1.22 -9.55
N GLN A 108 -15.29 -1.95 -9.06
CA GLN A 108 -15.30 -3.40 -8.91
C GLN A 108 -14.64 -3.81 -7.59
N TYR A 109 -14.83 -5.05 -7.15
CA TYR A 109 -14.03 -5.62 -6.06
C TYR A 109 -12.76 -6.31 -6.58
N SER A 110 -11.79 -6.58 -5.71
CA SER A 110 -10.65 -7.42 -6.06
C SER A 110 -11.05 -8.90 -5.96
N PRO A 111 -10.84 -9.72 -7.01
CA PRO A 111 -11.13 -11.16 -6.95
C PRO A 111 -10.38 -11.89 -5.82
N TYR A 112 -9.20 -11.41 -5.47
CA TYR A 112 -8.27 -12.00 -4.50
C TYR A 112 -8.05 -11.06 -3.31
N ALA A 113 -9.13 -10.40 -2.88
CA ALA A 113 -9.18 -9.32 -1.89
C ALA A 113 -8.14 -9.46 -0.76
N TYR A 114 -7.47 -8.35 -0.44
CA TYR A 114 -6.49 -8.30 0.64
C TYR A 114 -7.15 -8.12 2.00
N PHE A 115 -8.35 -7.53 2.03
CA PHE A 115 -9.21 -7.27 3.19
C PHE A 115 -10.68 -7.30 2.72
N GLY A 116 -11.63 -7.24 3.66
CA GLY A 116 -13.06 -7.22 3.35
C GLY A 116 -13.43 -6.05 2.44
N GLU A 117 -14.26 -6.27 1.41
CA GLU A 117 -14.66 -5.20 0.48
C GLU A 117 -13.50 -4.47 -0.23
N HIS A 118 -12.34 -5.11 -0.42
CA HIS A 118 -11.25 -4.54 -1.22
C HIS A 118 -11.75 -4.12 -2.61
N ALA A 119 -11.92 -2.83 -2.81
CA ALA A 119 -12.48 -2.16 -3.97
C ALA A 119 -11.37 -1.63 -4.89
N ILE A 120 -11.68 -1.59 -6.19
CA ILE A 120 -10.85 -0.98 -7.23
C ILE A 120 -11.75 -0.04 -8.02
N PHE A 121 -11.35 1.22 -8.10
CA PHE A 121 -11.95 2.24 -8.96
C PHE A 121 -11.05 2.41 -10.17
N LEU A 122 -11.52 2.07 -11.36
CA LEU A 122 -10.72 2.04 -12.59
C LEU A 122 -11.18 3.13 -13.57
N ASN A 123 -10.22 3.88 -14.11
CA ASN A 123 -10.50 4.84 -15.15
C ASN A 123 -10.98 4.07 -16.39
N GLN A 124 -12.10 4.49 -16.98
CA GLN A 124 -12.60 3.85 -18.20
C GLN A 124 -11.67 4.12 -19.38
N LYS A 125 -10.94 5.25 -19.37
CA LYS A 125 -9.88 5.52 -20.33
C LYS A 125 -8.60 4.79 -19.89
N HIS A 126 -7.94 4.12 -20.82
CA HIS A 126 -6.64 3.51 -20.58
C HIS A 126 -5.53 4.56 -20.65
N VAL A 127 -5.35 5.30 -19.55
CA VAL A 127 -4.31 6.32 -19.39
C VAL A 127 -3.37 5.92 -18.25
N PRO A 128 -2.06 6.23 -18.32
CA PRO A 128 -1.15 5.96 -17.23
C PRO A 128 -1.58 6.63 -15.92
N MET A 129 -1.22 6.02 -14.79
CA MET A 129 -1.38 6.63 -13.48
C MET A 129 -0.58 7.94 -13.39
N SER A 130 -1.12 8.91 -12.67
CA SER A 130 -0.43 10.15 -12.30
C SER A 130 -0.81 10.51 -10.87
N ILE A 131 0.04 11.28 -10.20
CA ILE A 131 -0.26 11.88 -8.90
C ILE A 131 -0.18 13.40 -9.06
N ASP A 132 -1.35 14.03 -8.96
CA ASP A 132 -1.55 15.47 -9.17
C ASP A 132 -2.79 15.95 -8.40
N GLN A 133 -3.16 17.23 -8.54
CA GLN A 133 -4.38 17.75 -7.92
C GLN A 133 -5.64 16.96 -8.31
N ARG A 134 -5.75 16.55 -9.58
CA ARG A 134 -6.90 15.79 -10.08
C ARG A 134 -7.05 14.46 -9.33
N THR A 135 -5.94 13.84 -8.97
CA THR A 135 -5.91 12.64 -8.12
C THR A 135 -6.58 12.89 -6.78
N PHE A 136 -6.20 13.96 -6.07
CA PHE A 136 -6.79 14.30 -4.77
C PHE A 136 -8.28 14.62 -4.88
N GLU A 137 -8.69 15.34 -5.93
CA GLU A 137 -10.10 15.61 -6.22
C GLU A 137 -10.90 14.32 -6.44
N ASN A 138 -10.34 13.39 -7.22
CA ASN A 138 -10.97 12.09 -7.49
C ASN A 138 -11.15 11.28 -6.20
N LEU A 139 -10.11 11.20 -5.34
CA LEU A 139 -10.20 10.50 -4.07
C LEU A 139 -11.30 11.10 -3.16
N ILE A 140 -11.37 12.43 -3.08
CA ILE A 140 -12.41 13.13 -2.33
C ILE A 140 -13.80 12.85 -2.91
N ASP A 141 -13.96 12.85 -4.24
CA ASP A 141 -15.24 12.59 -4.88
C ASP A 141 -15.73 11.16 -4.63
N ILE A 142 -14.81 10.18 -4.59
CA ILE A 142 -15.16 8.79 -4.27
C ILE A 142 -15.63 8.67 -2.81
N ILE A 143 -14.93 9.26 -1.84
CA ILE A 143 -15.36 9.17 -0.43
C ILE A 143 -16.64 9.98 -0.14
N LYS A 144 -16.99 10.98 -0.97
CA LYS A 144 -18.32 11.59 -0.92
C LYS A 144 -19.43 10.62 -1.35
N GLN A 145 -19.14 9.77 -2.35
CA GLN A 145 -20.09 8.76 -2.83
C GLN A 145 -20.15 7.55 -1.89
N PHE A 146 -19.02 7.15 -1.30
CA PHE A 146 -18.88 6.00 -0.41
C PHE A 146 -18.20 6.41 0.91
N PRO A 147 -18.90 7.12 1.81
CA PRO A 147 -18.30 7.71 3.01
C PRO A 147 -17.80 6.67 4.04
N HIS A 148 -18.27 5.43 3.95
CA HIS A 148 -17.82 4.31 4.79
C HIS A 148 -16.55 3.62 4.28
N TYR A 149 -16.01 4.05 3.12
CA TYR A 149 -14.77 3.52 2.55
C TYR A 149 -13.61 4.49 2.75
N PHE A 150 -12.40 3.94 2.85
CA PHE A 150 -11.19 4.67 2.48
C PHE A 150 -10.93 4.47 0.99
N VAL A 151 -10.16 5.38 0.39
CA VAL A 151 -9.68 5.27 -1.00
C VAL A 151 -8.30 5.88 -1.09
N GLY A 152 -7.38 5.24 -1.80
CA GLY A 152 -6.06 5.80 -2.07
C GLY A 152 -5.49 5.38 -3.41
N SER A 153 -4.39 6.03 -3.78
CA SER A 153 -3.65 5.72 -5.00
C SER A 153 -2.28 5.14 -4.65
N ASN A 154 -1.82 4.15 -5.42
CA ASN A 154 -0.39 3.83 -5.38
C ASN A 154 0.41 4.99 -6.00
N ALA A 155 1.67 5.11 -5.63
CA ALA A 155 2.60 6.03 -6.29
C ALA A 155 2.71 5.76 -7.82
N ASP A 156 2.87 6.83 -8.61
CA ASP A 156 3.01 6.83 -10.07
C ASP A 156 4.42 6.47 -10.57
N LEU A 157 5.33 6.13 -9.66
CA LEU A 157 6.71 5.78 -9.97
C LEU A 157 6.96 4.27 -9.79
N PRO A 158 7.90 3.68 -10.56
CA PRO A 158 8.37 2.32 -10.30
C PRO A 158 9.06 2.22 -8.93
N ILE A 159 9.25 1.00 -8.42
CA ILE A 159 9.85 0.66 -7.11
C ILE A 159 8.96 1.02 -5.90
N VAL A 160 8.25 2.15 -5.92
CA VAL A 160 7.41 2.63 -4.79
C VAL A 160 5.96 2.11 -4.79
N GLY A 161 5.72 0.90 -5.32
CA GLY A 161 4.43 0.19 -5.20
C GLY A 161 3.52 0.22 -6.43
N GLY A 162 3.84 1.00 -7.47
CA GLY A 162 3.13 0.97 -8.74
C GLY A 162 3.29 -0.38 -9.45
N SER A 163 2.21 -1.16 -9.57
CA SER A 163 2.23 -2.47 -10.24
C SER A 163 1.47 -2.52 -11.57
N LEU A 164 0.60 -1.52 -11.82
CA LEU A 164 -0.21 -1.38 -13.03
C LEU A 164 -0.20 0.08 -13.51
N LEU A 165 1.00 0.64 -13.68
CA LEU A 165 1.22 2.05 -14.02
C LEU A 165 0.58 2.50 -15.33
N ALA A 166 0.26 1.56 -16.23
CA ALA A 166 -0.31 1.85 -17.55
C ALA A 166 -1.81 2.20 -17.52
N GLN A 167 -2.51 1.94 -16.42
CA GLN A 167 -3.93 2.26 -16.28
C GLN A 167 -4.21 2.93 -14.94
N ASP A 168 -4.79 4.12 -14.99
CA ASP A 168 -5.18 4.90 -13.83
C ASP A 168 -6.29 4.22 -13.03
N HIS A 169 -6.03 4.05 -11.74
CA HIS A 169 -6.93 3.35 -10.82
C HIS A 169 -6.63 3.71 -9.37
N TYR A 170 -7.67 3.61 -8.54
CA TYR A 170 -7.59 3.75 -7.09
C TYR A 170 -8.01 2.45 -6.40
N GLN A 171 -7.48 2.24 -5.20
CA GLN A 171 -7.83 1.11 -4.35
C GLN A 171 -8.51 1.63 -3.08
N GLY A 172 -9.53 0.94 -2.61
CA GLY A 172 -10.29 1.37 -1.44
C GLY A 172 -11.11 0.25 -0.82
N GLY A 173 -12.05 0.59 0.03
CA GLY A 173 -13.00 -0.36 0.62
C GLY A 173 -13.26 -0.09 2.10
N ARG A 174 -14.03 -0.97 2.73
CA ARG A 174 -14.38 -0.87 4.15
C ARG A 174 -13.37 -1.62 5.00
N HIS A 175 -12.34 -0.92 5.47
CA HIS A 175 -11.39 -1.40 6.46
C HIS A 175 -10.73 -0.23 7.20
N THR A 176 -10.40 -0.41 8.48
CA THR A 176 -9.65 0.57 9.27
C THR A 176 -8.25 0.04 9.53
N PHE A 177 -7.29 0.50 8.73
CA PHE A 177 -5.90 0.06 8.80
C PHE A 177 -5.15 0.60 10.02
N PRO A 178 -4.03 -0.04 10.41
CA PRO A 178 -3.17 0.44 11.50
C PRO A 178 -2.79 1.92 11.41
N MET A 179 -2.35 2.39 10.23
CA MET A 179 -1.98 3.80 10.02
C MET A 179 -3.14 4.78 10.28
N MET A 180 -4.38 4.40 9.97
CA MET A 180 -5.57 5.24 10.23
C MET A 180 -5.86 5.38 11.72
N LYS A 181 -5.41 4.42 12.54
CA LYS A 181 -5.52 4.45 14.01
C LYS A 181 -4.34 5.16 14.67
N ALA A 182 -3.25 5.38 13.92
CA ALA A 182 -2.05 6.02 14.44
C ALA A 182 -2.31 7.46 14.86
N LYS A 183 -1.65 7.88 15.94
CA LYS A 183 -1.80 9.21 16.53
C LYS A 183 -1.00 10.25 15.74
N ILE A 184 -1.40 11.50 15.87
CA ILE A 184 -0.55 12.63 15.49
C ILE A 184 0.57 12.75 16.55
N ASP A 185 1.81 12.75 16.08
CA ASP A 185 3.01 13.00 16.89
C ASP A 185 3.13 14.49 17.23
N ARG A 186 3.07 15.35 16.20
CA ARG A 186 3.10 16.80 16.34
C ARG A 186 2.25 17.49 15.28
N SER A 187 1.59 18.59 15.69
CA SER A 187 0.79 19.42 14.79
C SER A 187 1.68 20.21 13.84
N VAL A 188 1.17 20.46 12.63
CA VAL A 188 1.80 21.27 11.59
C VAL A 188 0.84 22.39 11.22
N ASP A 189 1.34 23.62 11.18
CA ASP A 189 0.60 24.77 10.66
C ASP A 189 1.01 25.00 9.20
N LEU A 190 0.04 24.86 8.29
CA LEU A 190 0.19 25.11 6.86
C LEU A 190 -0.31 26.50 6.44
N GLY A 191 -0.69 27.37 7.39
CA GLY A 191 -1.22 28.71 7.12
C GLY A 191 -2.63 28.72 6.53
N VAL A 192 -3.38 27.62 6.66
CA VAL A 192 -4.73 27.46 6.09
C VAL A 192 -5.76 27.41 7.22
N ASP A 193 -6.54 28.49 7.36
CA ASP A 193 -7.61 28.54 8.36
C ASP A 193 -8.60 27.37 8.18
N GLY A 194 -9.04 26.76 9.29
CA GLY A 194 -9.96 25.63 9.31
C GLY A 194 -9.44 24.35 8.64
N LEU A 195 -8.12 24.19 8.52
CA LEU A 195 -7.44 22.94 8.17
C LEU A 195 -6.56 22.54 9.35
N GLU A 196 -6.76 21.33 9.85
CA GLU A 196 -5.83 20.72 10.80
C GLU A 196 -4.82 19.88 10.02
N ALA A 197 -3.54 19.98 10.38
CA ALA A 197 -2.50 19.14 9.83
C ALA A 197 -1.55 18.63 10.93
N GLY A 198 -0.95 17.47 10.72
CA GLY A 198 0.01 16.92 11.66
C GLY A 198 0.82 15.77 11.10
N ILE A 199 1.99 15.55 11.69
CA ILE A 199 2.85 14.40 11.39
C ILE A 199 2.29 13.19 12.14
N VAL A 200 2.04 12.10 11.41
CA VAL A 200 1.53 10.85 12.00
C VAL A 200 2.70 10.07 12.60
N LYS A 201 2.53 9.50 13.79
CA LYS A 201 3.49 8.55 14.39
C LYS A 201 3.47 7.23 13.63
N TRP A 202 4.15 7.19 12.48
CA TRP A 202 4.12 6.10 11.52
C TRP A 202 5.49 5.91 10.85
N PRO A 203 5.93 4.67 10.50
CA PRO A 203 7.29 4.44 9.97
C PRO A 203 7.59 5.23 8.69
N MET A 204 6.59 5.37 7.83
CA MET A 204 6.70 6.15 6.60
C MET A 204 6.24 7.58 6.84
N ALA A 205 7.05 8.55 6.39
CA ALA A 205 6.78 9.98 6.58
C ALA A 205 5.42 10.38 6.03
N THR A 206 4.50 10.73 6.93
CA THR A 206 3.09 10.95 6.62
C THR A 206 2.59 12.25 7.24
N ILE A 207 1.97 13.09 6.41
CA ILE A 207 1.27 14.30 6.85
C ILE A 207 -0.23 14.03 6.72
N ARG A 208 -0.94 14.06 7.85
CA ARG A 208 -2.40 13.93 7.90
C ARG A 208 -3.04 15.31 7.81
N LEU A 209 -4.04 15.42 6.95
CA LEU A 209 -4.85 16.62 6.73
C LEU A 209 -6.28 16.33 7.13
N LEU A 210 -6.93 17.27 7.84
CA LEU A 210 -8.31 17.11 8.29
C LEU A 210 -9.08 18.44 8.17
N SER A 211 -10.22 18.44 7.49
CA SER A 211 -11.09 19.63 7.42
C SER A 211 -12.53 19.25 7.06
N LYS A 212 -13.49 20.10 7.45
CA LYS A 212 -14.87 20.03 6.93
C LYS A 212 -14.99 20.46 5.47
N TYR A 213 -13.95 21.11 4.93
CA TYR A 213 -13.94 21.69 3.60
C TYR A 213 -13.00 20.92 2.67
N ALA A 214 -13.57 20.13 1.75
CA ALA A 214 -12.85 19.32 0.78
C ALA A 214 -11.74 20.09 0.04
N ASN A 215 -12.01 21.33 -0.39
CA ASN A 215 -11.05 22.15 -1.13
C ASN A 215 -9.81 22.50 -0.30
N LYS A 216 -9.93 22.65 1.03
CA LYS A 216 -8.78 22.92 1.90
C LYS A 216 -7.84 21.71 1.95
N VAL A 217 -8.41 20.51 2.06
CA VAL A 217 -7.64 19.24 2.05
C VAL A 217 -6.96 19.04 0.70
N ILE A 218 -7.70 19.22 -0.41
CA ILE A 218 -7.16 19.08 -1.77
C ILE A 218 -6.00 20.04 -2.00
N ASN A 219 -6.18 21.34 -1.72
CA ASN A 219 -5.16 22.35 -1.96
C ASN A 219 -3.90 22.11 -1.10
N ALA A 220 -4.07 21.70 0.16
CA ALA A 220 -2.94 21.37 1.02
C ALA A 220 -2.20 20.11 0.57
N ALA A 221 -2.92 19.07 0.16
CA ALA A 221 -2.31 17.87 -0.42
C ALA A 221 -1.54 18.18 -1.70
N THR A 222 -2.08 19.03 -2.56
CA THR A 222 -1.39 19.55 -3.75
C THR A 222 -0.13 20.32 -3.37
N LYS A 223 -0.19 21.26 -2.42
CA LYS A 223 1.00 22.00 -1.95
C LYS A 223 2.09 21.05 -1.44
N ILE A 224 1.73 20.05 -0.63
CA ILE A 224 2.67 19.05 -0.12
C ILE A 224 3.31 18.26 -1.26
N ALA A 225 2.51 17.75 -2.20
CA ALA A 225 3.00 16.97 -3.32
C ALA A 225 3.93 17.81 -4.21
N ASP A 226 3.51 19.01 -4.61
CA ASP A 226 4.27 19.90 -5.50
C ASP A 226 5.60 20.36 -4.88
N THR A 227 5.59 20.67 -3.57
CA THR A 227 6.84 20.99 -2.86
C THR A 227 7.73 19.76 -2.76
N TRP A 228 7.18 18.59 -2.40
CA TRP A 228 7.95 17.35 -2.29
C TRP A 228 8.61 16.94 -3.61
N LEU A 229 7.91 17.10 -4.74
CA LEU A 229 8.41 16.75 -6.08
C LEU A 229 9.75 17.40 -6.42
N ASN A 230 10.03 18.58 -5.85
CA ASN A 230 11.20 19.40 -6.15
C ASN A 230 12.16 19.53 -4.97
N TYR A 231 11.83 18.94 -3.82
CA TYR A 231 12.62 19.09 -2.59
C TYR A 231 13.81 18.12 -2.57
N SER A 232 14.98 18.59 -2.15
CA SER A 232 16.16 17.75 -1.91
C SER A 232 16.78 18.10 -0.58
N ASP A 233 17.23 17.09 0.15
CA ASP A 233 18.03 17.20 1.36
C ASP A 233 19.05 16.06 1.38
N GLU A 234 20.22 16.33 0.77
CA GLU A 234 21.30 15.36 0.67
C GLU A 234 21.84 14.90 2.02
N SER A 235 21.57 15.65 3.10
CA SER A 235 21.99 15.21 4.44
C SER A 235 21.33 13.89 4.82
N VAL A 236 20.16 13.56 4.28
CA VAL A 236 19.40 12.33 4.54
C VAL A 236 19.13 11.52 3.27
N ASP A 237 20.00 11.64 2.25
CA ASP A 237 19.94 10.91 0.99
C ASP A 237 18.66 11.19 0.16
N ILE A 238 17.98 12.32 0.39
CA ILE A 238 16.78 12.72 -0.35
C ILE A 238 17.19 13.62 -1.52
N ARG A 239 16.93 13.19 -2.77
CA ARG A 239 17.20 14.01 -3.96
C ARG A 239 16.05 13.89 -4.95
N ALA A 240 15.39 15.02 -5.22
CA ALA A 240 14.29 15.13 -6.16
C ALA A 240 14.63 14.54 -7.54
N TYR A 241 15.87 14.76 -7.99
CA TYR A 241 16.36 14.34 -9.29
C TYR A 241 17.78 13.77 -9.22
N THR A 242 18.04 12.72 -10.00
CA THR A 242 19.41 12.31 -10.37
C THR A 242 19.47 12.07 -11.87
N ASP A 243 20.50 12.59 -12.54
CA ASP A 243 20.68 12.50 -14.01
C ASP A 243 19.41 12.87 -14.83
N GLY A 244 18.66 13.88 -14.36
CA GLY A 244 17.42 14.33 -14.98
C GLY A 244 16.20 13.43 -14.73
N THR A 245 16.34 12.32 -14.00
CA THR A 245 15.25 11.43 -13.60
C THR A 245 14.64 11.89 -12.28
N ARG A 246 13.32 12.08 -12.24
CA ARG A 246 12.56 12.38 -11.01
C ARG A 246 12.44 11.15 -10.11
N HIS A 247 12.61 11.33 -8.79
CA HIS A 247 12.47 10.25 -7.81
C HIS A 247 11.29 10.36 -6.84
N HIS A 248 10.74 11.56 -6.69
CA HIS A 248 9.76 11.86 -5.65
C HIS A 248 8.33 11.68 -6.15
N THR A 249 7.46 11.20 -5.28
CA THR A 249 5.99 11.15 -5.46
C THR A 249 5.31 11.00 -4.10
N VAL A 250 3.99 10.90 -4.06
CA VAL A 250 3.24 10.67 -2.82
C VAL A 250 2.26 9.51 -2.97
N THR A 251 1.90 8.89 -1.85
CA THR A 251 0.80 7.94 -1.75
C THR A 251 -0.32 8.61 -0.96
N PRO A 252 -1.36 9.15 -1.63
CA PRO A 252 -2.51 9.76 -0.96
C PRO A 252 -3.56 8.73 -0.56
N ILE A 253 -4.08 8.85 0.67
CA ILE A 253 -5.14 8.01 1.22
C ILE A 253 -6.20 8.93 1.83
N ALA A 254 -7.41 8.87 1.30
CA ALA A 254 -8.55 9.67 1.75
C ALA A 254 -9.60 8.80 2.46
N ARG A 255 -10.26 9.36 3.47
CA ARG A 255 -11.45 8.77 4.10
C ARG A 255 -12.30 9.87 4.75
N MET A 256 -13.55 9.54 5.07
CA MET A 256 -14.29 10.35 6.03
C MET A 256 -13.83 10.02 7.46
N ASN A 257 -13.66 11.05 8.28
CA ASN A 257 -13.46 10.92 9.71
C ASN A 257 -14.55 11.74 10.42
N GLY A 258 -15.63 11.07 10.83
CA GLY A 258 -16.84 11.76 11.26
C GLY A 258 -17.43 12.59 10.12
N ASP A 259 -17.57 13.90 10.34
CA ASP A 259 -18.06 14.86 9.34
C ASP A 259 -16.94 15.59 8.57
N GLN A 260 -15.68 15.20 8.78
CA GLN A 260 -14.51 15.81 8.15
C GLN A 260 -13.91 14.91 7.06
N PHE A 261 -13.36 15.56 6.04
CA PHE A 261 -12.49 14.93 5.05
C PHE A 261 -11.10 14.78 5.65
N GLU A 262 -10.60 13.55 5.69
CA GLU A 262 -9.23 13.23 6.09
C GLU A 262 -8.43 12.77 4.87
N MET A 263 -7.20 13.26 4.73
CA MET A 263 -6.24 12.76 3.75
C MET A 263 -4.86 12.61 4.38
N ASP A 264 -4.34 11.39 4.33
CA ASP A 264 -2.96 11.08 4.63
C ASP A 264 -2.13 11.20 3.36
N VAL A 265 -1.10 12.05 3.39
CA VAL A 265 -0.13 12.23 2.30
C VAL A 265 1.19 11.61 2.73
N VAL A 266 1.50 10.42 2.20
CA VAL A 266 2.74 9.70 2.50
C VAL A 266 3.80 10.06 1.48
N LEU A 267 4.94 10.59 1.92
CA LEU A 267 6.05 10.97 1.06
C LEU A 267 6.82 9.73 0.59
N ARG A 268 7.10 9.66 -0.71
CA ARG A 268 7.78 8.52 -1.35
C ARG A 268 8.94 8.99 -2.22
N ASP A 269 9.97 8.15 -2.26
CA ASP A 269 11.17 8.33 -3.06
C ASP A 269 11.57 6.95 -3.63
N ASN A 270 11.90 6.89 -4.93
CA ASN A 270 12.28 5.66 -5.63
C ASN A 270 13.76 5.56 -6.02
N GLN A 271 14.59 6.46 -5.50
CA GLN A 271 16.02 6.54 -5.75
C GLN A 271 16.73 5.25 -5.34
N THR A 272 17.77 4.90 -6.11
CA THR A 272 18.66 3.78 -5.85
C THR A 272 20.08 4.27 -5.60
N SER A 273 20.93 3.39 -5.08
CA SER A 273 22.38 3.61 -4.97
C SER A 273 23.14 2.31 -5.18
N ASP A 274 24.47 2.35 -5.30
CA ASP A 274 25.30 1.15 -5.39
C ASP A 274 25.12 0.23 -4.17
N LYS A 275 24.88 0.82 -2.99
CA LYS A 275 24.59 0.09 -1.75
C LYS A 275 23.19 -0.51 -1.76
N TYR A 276 22.22 0.24 -2.28
CA TYR A 276 20.81 -0.12 -2.32
C TYR A 276 20.27 -0.11 -3.76
N PRO A 277 20.60 -1.14 -4.57
CA PRO A 277 20.23 -1.18 -5.98
C PRO A 277 18.72 -1.34 -6.19
N ASP A 278 18.01 -1.89 -5.21
CA ASP A 278 16.55 -2.04 -5.23
C ASP A 278 15.80 -0.81 -4.70
N GLY A 279 16.52 0.18 -4.15
CA GLY A 279 15.97 1.43 -3.63
C GLY A 279 16.54 1.81 -2.25
N ILE A 280 16.94 3.06 -2.07
CA ILE A 280 17.38 3.61 -0.78
C ILE A 280 16.24 3.56 0.24
N PHE A 281 15.03 3.90 -0.23
CA PHE A 281 13.79 3.92 0.55
C PHE A 281 12.87 2.76 0.17
N HIS A 282 13.41 1.54 0.24
CA HIS A 282 12.76 0.26 -0.06
C HIS A 282 13.32 -0.82 0.88
N PRO A 283 12.63 -1.96 1.14
CA PRO A 283 13.19 -3.07 1.91
C PRO A 283 14.63 -3.44 1.52
N HIS A 284 15.54 -3.33 2.49
CA HIS A 284 16.96 -3.63 2.32
C HIS A 284 17.23 -5.14 2.34
N GLN A 285 18.39 -5.54 1.83
CA GLN A 285 18.73 -6.94 1.53
C GLN A 285 18.58 -7.88 2.74
N ASP A 286 18.81 -7.38 3.95
CA ASP A 286 18.69 -8.13 5.21
C ASP A 286 17.25 -8.48 5.58
N VAL A 287 16.24 -7.74 5.11
CA VAL A 287 14.81 -8.04 5.38
C VAL A 287 14.10 -8.71 4.19
N GLN A 288 14.76 -8.78 3.02
CA GLN A 288 14.20 -9.35 1.79
C GLN A 288 13.86 -10.84 1.88
N HIS A 289 14.39 -11.56 2.88
CA HIS A 289 13.99 -12.95 3.12
C HIS A 289 12.50 -13.08 3.48
N ILE A 290 11.92 -12.09 4.17
CA ILE A 290 10.48 -11.99 4.42
C ILE A 290 9.77 -11.25 3.29
N LYS A 291 10.27 -10.05 2.94
CA LYS A 291 9.57 -9.15 2.01
C LYS A 291 10.54 -8.43 1.08
N LYS A 292 10.51 -8.79 -0.20
CA LYS A 292 11.37 -8.19 -1.24
C LYS A 292 10.63 -7.32 -2.25
N GLU A 293 9.33 -7.54 -2.41
CA GLU A 293 8.54 -6.79 -3.39
C GLU A 293 8.23 -5.38 -2.90
N ASN A 294 7.90 -4.50 -3.83
CA ASN A 294 7.51 -3.11 -3.59
C ASN A 294 6.42 -2.97 -2.52
N ILE A 295 6.50 -1.89 -1.75
CA ILE A 295 5.52 -1.51 -0.73
C ILE A 295 4.39 -0.72 -1.41
N GLY A 296 3.26 -1.40 -1.63
CA GLY A 296 2.04 -0.83 -2.19
C GLY A 296 1.15 -0.15 -1.15
N LEU A 297 0.06 0.48 -1.61
CA LEU A 297 -0.88 1.24 -0.79
C LEU A 297 -1.31 0.53 0.51
N ILE A 298 -1.64 -0.76 0.42
CA ILE A 298 -2.15 -1.53 1.57
C ILE A 298 -1.06 -1.77 2.63
N GLU A 299 0.18 -1.96 2.19
CA GLU A 299 1.32 -2.18 3.07
C GLU A 299 1.78 -0.87 3.71
N VAL A 300 1.74 0.24 2.97
CA VAL A 300 1.95 1.60 3.51
C VAL A 300 1.05 1.85 4.72
N MET A 301 -0.20 1.38 4.68
CA MET A 301 -1.15 1.56 5.77
C MET A 301 -0.99 0.55 6.93
N GLY A 302 -0.03 -0.39 6.83
CA GLY A 302 0.36 -1.29 7.91
C GLY A 302 -0.17 -2.72 7.81
N ARG A 303 -0.66 -3.14 6.63
CA ARG A 303 -1.04 -4.54 6.38
C ARG A 303 -0.07 -5.22 5.41
N ALA A 304 0.76 -6.13 5.93
CA ALA A 304 1.70 -6.92 5.14
C ALA A 304 0.96 -7.89 4.22
N ILE A 305 1.32 -7.91 2.94
CA ILE A 305 0.86 -8.92 1.97
C ILE A 305 2.04 -9.82 1.61
N LEU A 306 2.30 -10.81 2.47
CA LEU A 306 3.46 -11.69 2.37
C LEU A 306 3.22 -12.86 1.39
N PRO A 307 4.29 -13.35 0.74
CA PRO A 307 4.17 -14.41 -0.27
C PRO A 307 3.88 -15.78 0.34
N ALA A 308 3.17 -16.62 -0.42
CA ALA A 308 2.74 -17.95 0.03
C ALA A 308 3.87 -18.87 0.51
N ARG A 309 5.09 -18.69 -0.02
CA ARG A 309 6.29 -19.46 0.36
C ARG A 309 6.61 -19.38 1.86
N LEU A 310 6.32 -18.24 2.50
CA LEU A 310 6.63 -18.04 3.93
C LEU A 310 5.86 -19.01 4.82
N LYS A 311 4.69 -19.50 4.39
CA LYS A 311 3.94 -20.51 5.18
C LYS A 311 4.78 -21.76 5.43
N THR A 312 5.47 -22.24 4.40
CA THR A 312 6.32 -23.44 4.49
C THR A 312 7.69 -23.10 5.04
N GLU A 313 8.28 -21.98 4.62
CA GLU A 313 9.62 -21.58 5.04
C GLU A 313 9.67 -21.26 6.55
N MET A 314 8.66 -20.60 7.11
CA MET A 314 8.61 -20.32 8.55
C MET A 314 8.47 -21.59 9.40
N LYS A 315 7.90 -22.67 8.87
CA LYS A 315 7.91 -23.97 9.56
C LYS A 315 9.32 -24.57 9.62
N GLU A 316 10.13 -24.38 8.57
CA GLU A 316 11.53 -24.82 8.59
C GLU A 316 12.40 -23.95 9.51
N VAL A 317 12.12 -22.65 9.60
CA VAL A 317 12.75 -21.77 10.62
C VAL A 317 12.38 -22.24 12.03
N GLN A 318 11.11 -22.55 12.31
CA GLN A 318 10.66 -23.07 13.61
C GLN A 318 11.43 -24.34 14.01
N LYS A 319 11.61 -25.31 13.10
CA LYS A 319 12.40 -26.52 13.37
C LYS A 319 13.88 -26.19 13.65
N TYR A 320 14.46 -25.30 12.86
CA TYR A 320 15.87 -24.90 13.01
C TYR A 320 16.16 -24.28 14.39
N VAL A 321 15.29 -23.38 14.85
CA VAL A 321 15.48 -22.71 16.16
C VAL A 321 15.27 -23.66 17.33
N LEU A 322 14.46 -24.72 17.16
CA LEU A 322 14.29 -25.80 18.13
C LEU A 322 15.42 -26.85 18.12
N GLY A 323 16.35 -26.78 17.15
CA GLY A 323 17.39 -27.80 16.98
C GLY A 323 16.88 -29.12 16.40
N GLU A 324 15.73 -29.10 15.73
CA GLU A 324 15.18 -30.26 15.02
C GLU A 324 15.74 -30.35 13.58
N ASP A 325 15.61 -31.53 12.97
CA ASP A 325 15.94 -31.72 11.55
C ASP A 325 15.07 -30.81 10.67
N ASN A 326 15.69 -30.12 9.72
CA ASN A 326 15.06 -29.03 8.98
C ASN A 326 15.68 -28.83 7.59
N GLN A 327 14.93 -28.15 6.72
CA GLN A 327 15.34 -27.73 5.38
C GLN A 327 15.26 -26.21 5.26
N ILE A 328 15.77 -25.47 6.26
CA ILE A 328 15.78 -24.01 6.23
C ILE A 328 16.52 -23.51 4.99
N ALA A 329 15.94 -22.53 4.30
CA ALA A 329 16.61 -21.88 3.19
C ALA A 329 17.77 -21.01 3.68
N ASP A 330 18.90 -21.00 2.96
CA ASP A 330 20.12 -20.31 3.37
C ASP A 330 19.92 -18.82 3.69
N TYR A 331 19.01 -18.15 2.97
CA TYR A 331 18.73 -16.73 3.17
C TYR A 331 17.91 -16.44 4.44
N HIS A 332 17.36 -17.44 5.12
CA HIS A 332 16.74 -17.28 6.44
C HIS A 332 17.71 -17.55 7.60
N LYS A 333 18.82 -18.23 7.31
CA LYS A 333 19.74 -18.75 8.32
C LYS A 333 20.36 -17.67 9.20
N PRO A 334 20.87 -16.53 8.67
CA PRO A 334 21.42 -15.45 9.50
C PRO A 334 20.41 -14.92 10.52
N TRP A 335 19.20 -14.61 10.07
CA TRP A 335 18.11 -14.16 10.95
C TRP A 335 17.75 -15.23 11.99
N ALA A 336 17.62 -16.49 11.59
CA ALA A 336 17.31 -17.58 12.53
C ALA A 336 18.42 -17.80 13.57
N ASP A 337 19.69 -17.61 13.20
CA ASP A 337 20.82 -17.69 14.13
C ASP A 337 20.82 -16.55 15.15
N GLU A 338 20.48 -15.32 14.73
CA GLU A 338 20.29 -14.18 15.63
C GLU A 338 19.14 -14.44 16.63
N LEU A 339 18.01 -14.96 16.14
CA LEU A 339 16.88 -15.32 17.00
C LEU A 339 17.28 -16.33 18.07
N LYS A 340 18.04 -17.37 17.72
CA LYS A 340 18.49 -18.39 18.71
C LYS A 340 19.41 -17.82 19.78
N GLN A 341 20.15 -16.76 19.49
CA GLN A 341 21.02 -16.11 20.47
C GLN A 341 20.23 -15.21 21.42
N ARG A 342 19.16 -14.58 20.93
CA ARG A 342 18.36 -13.61 21.67
C ARG A 342 17.24 -14.26 22.49
N ASP A 343 16.58 -15.27 21.93
CA ASP A 343 15.32 -15.81 22.44
C ASP A 343 15.44 -17.30 22.83
N HIS A 344 14.59 -17.73 23.77
CA HIS A 344 14.49 -19.14 24.16
C HIS A 344 13.30 -19.82 23.48
N PHE A 345 13.59 -20.82 22.64
CA PHE A 345 12.58 -21.55 21.88
C PHE A 345 12.17 -22.88 22.52
N THR A 346 10.87 -23.13 22.50
CA THR A 346 10.22 -24.38 22.91
C THR A 346 9.12 -24.72 21.92
N LYS A 347 8.67 -25.98 21.89
CA LYS A 347 7.54 -26.41 21.06
C LYS A 347 6.26 -25.61 21.31
N ASN A 348 6.11 -25.02 22.50
CA ASN A 348 4.90 -24.30 22.90
C ASN A 348 4.90 -22.82 22.50
N ASN A 349 6.07 -22.19 22.32
CA ASN A 349 6.15 -20.75 22.02
C ASN A 349 6.70 -20.44 20.61
N VAL A 350 7.33 -21.41 19.93
CA VAL A 350 8.07 -21.15 18.69
C VAL A 350 7.21 -20.50 17.60
N GLU A 351 5.96 -20.93 17.45
CA GLU A 351 5.08 -20.39 16.41
C GLU A 351 4.75 -18.92 16.67
N THR A 352 4.33 -18.59 17.90
CA THR A 352 4.03 -17.22 18.31
C THR A 352 5.25 -16.31 18.20
N VAL A 353 6.42 -16.76 18.68
CA VAL A 353 7.65 -15.95 18.61
C VAL A 353 8.02 -15.70 17.16
N ILE A 354 8.02 -16.72 16.30
CA ILE A 354 8.36 -16.54 14.87
C ILE A 354 7.36 -15.61 14.16
N ASP A 355 6.05 -15.72 14.43
CA ASP A 355 5.05 -14.81 13.87
C ASP A 355 5.25 -13.35 14.35
N GLU A 356 5.57 -13.15 15.63
CA GLU A 356 5.93 -11.83 16.16
C GLU A 356 7.18 -11.27 15.47
N GLU A 357 8.20 -12.09 15.26
CA GLU A 357 9.43 -11.67 14.60
C GLU A 357 9.23 -11.35 13.11
N VAL A 358 8.41 -12.12 12.39
CA VAL A 358 8.01 -11.77 11.02
C VAL A 358 7.34 -10.40 10.98
N GLY A 359 6.46 -10.10 11.94
CA GLY A 359 5.83 -8.78 12.02
C GLY A 359 6.79 -7.65 12.37
N LYS A 360 7.81 -7.90 13.22
CA LYS A 360 8.89 -6.93 13.49
C LYS A 360 9.75 -6.68 12.25
N VAL A 361 10.08 -7.71 11.49
CA VAL A 361 10.77 -7.57 10.19
C VAL A 361 9.92 -6.72 9.24
N PHE A 362 8.60 -6.94 9.17
CA PHE A 362 7.73 -6.08 8.36
C PHE A 362 7.67 -4.62 8.87
N GLY A 363 7.70 -4.40 10.18
CA GLY A 363 7.86 -3.06 10.75
C GLY A 363 9.13 -2.39 10.25
N ARG A 364 10.26 -3.11 10.28
CA ARG A 364 11.54 -2.64 9.74
C ARG A 364 11.49 -2.36 8.24
N VAL A 365 10.80 -3.21 7.46
CA VAL A 365 10.56 -2.98 6.02
C VAL A 365 9.87 -1.63 5.77
N LEU A 366 8.91 -1.24 6.60
CA LEU A 366 8.25 0.07 6.49
C LEU A 366 9.18 1.22 6.91
N GLU A 367 10.03 1.01 7.92
CA GLU A 367 11.06 1.98 8.32
C GLU A 367 12.10 2.21 7.24
N ASP A 368 12.56 1.14 6.57
CA ASP A 368 13.46 1.23 5.41
C ASP A 368 12.81 2.05 4.29
N ALA A 369 11.51 1.82 4.05
CA ALA A 369 10.73 2.54 3.04
C ALA A 369 10.37 4.00 3.40
N GLY A 370 10.56 4.44 4.65
CA GLY A 370 10.31 5.81 5.07
C GLY A 370 11.44 6.76 4.70
N VAL A 371 11.12 7.91 4.08
CA VAL A 371 12.13 8.89 3.63
C VAL A 371 12.79 9.67 4.78
N TYR A 372 12.07 9.89 5.88
CA TYR A 372 12.61 10.46 7.12
C TYR A 372 12.60 9.42 8.23
N LYS A 373 13.77 9.08 8.76
CA LYS A 373 13.91 8.09 9.82
C LYS A 373 13.45 8.64 11.18
N TRP A 374 13.02 7.75 12.07
CA TRP A 374 12.65 8.09 13.45
C TRP A 374 13.88 8.21 14.37
N ASP A 375 14.87 8.97 13.92
CA ASP A 375 16.03 9.42 14.69
C ASP A 375 16.14 10.96 14.63
N ASP A 376 17.03 11.54 15.44
CA ASP A 376 17.18 13.00 15.53
C ASP A 376 17.47 13.65 14.18
N LYS A 377 18.26 12.97 13.33
CA LYS A 377 18.67 13.48 12.02
C LYS A 377 17.50 13.51 11.04
N GLY A 378 16.75 12.41 10.96
CA GLY A 378 15.58 12.24 10.10
C GLY A 378 14.44 13.16 10.52
N GLN A 379 14.17 13.32 11.82
CA GLN A 379 13.12 14.23 12.29
C GLN A 379 13.47 15.70 12.06
N ALA A 380 14.72 16.10 12.31
CA ALA A 380 15.18 17.46 11.98
C ALA A 380 15.11 17.76 10.47
N ALA A 381 15.37 16.75 9.62
CA ALA A 381 15.20 16.89 8.17
C ALA A 381 13.72 17.01 7.77
N PHE A 382 12.83 16.25 8.41
CA PHE A 382 11.40 16.37 8.16
C PHE A 382 10.89 17.76 8.55
N ASP A 383 11.34 18.31 9.69
CA ASP A 383 10.95 19.66 10.13
C ASP A 383 11.40 20.73 9.11
N ARG A 384 12.60 20.61 8.52
CA ARG A 384 13.06 21.51 7.43
C ARG A 384 12.15 21.44 6.20
N PHE A 385 11.67 20.26 5.84
CA PHE A 385 10.69 20.12 4.75
C PHE A 385 9.36 20.78 5.11
N ILE A 386 8.86 20.58 6.33
CA ILE A 386 7.64 21.24 6.81
C ILE A 386 7.76 22.77 6.77
N GLU A 387 8.92 23.33 7.06
CA GLU A 387 9.17 24.77 6.94
C GLU A 387 9.01 25.29 5.50
N GLN A 388 9.29 24.47 4.48
CA GLN A 388 9.05 24.83 3.08
C GLN A 388 7.56 24.84 2.70
N LEU A 389 6.69 24.26 3.55
CA LEU A 389 5.25 24.20 3.34
C LEU A 389 4.50 25.39 3.96
N LYS A 390 5.19 26.32 4.61
CA LYS A 390 4.57 27.51 5.20
C LYS A 390 4.19 28.57 4.16
#